data_AF-C3Y3U8-F1
#
_entry.id   AF-C3Y3U8-F1
#
_cell.length_a   1.000
_cell.length_b   1.000
_cell.length_c   1.000
_cell.angle_alpha   90.00
_cell.angle_beta   90.00
_cell.angle_gamma   90.00
#
_symmetry.space_group_name_H-M   'P 1'
#
loop_
_entity.id
_entity.type
_entity.pdbx_description
1 polymer ?
#
loop_
_entity_poly.entity_id
_entity_poly.type
_entity_poly.pdbx_seq_one_letter_code
_entity_poly.pdbx_strand_id
1 'polypeptide(L)'
;YGIVVDCGSSGSRVFVYSWPRHTGNPAQLLDIRQMRDLQGRPVVKRITPGLSTLASNPDEASAYLKPLLQYAAYHIPRNKHKETPLYILATAGMRMLSER
;
A
#
# COMPACT_ATOMS: atom_id res chain seq x y z
N TYR A 1 5.50 -0.61 -11.10
CA TYR A 1 5.37 -0.22 -9.69
C TYR A 1 4.31 -1.11 -9.06
N GLY A 2 4.35 -1.29 -7.75
CA GLY A 2 3.31 -2.00 -7.01
C GLY A 2 3.10 -1.33 -5.66
N ILE A 3 1.86 -1.27 -5.20
CA ILE A 3 1.49 -0.67 -3.92
C ILE A 3 0.96 -1.76 -3.01
N VAL A 4 1.48 -1.82 -1.78
CA VAL A 4 0.93 -2.67 -0.71
C VAL A 4 0.57 -1.78 0.47
N VAL A 5 -0.67 -1.89 0.93
CA VAL A 5 -1.13 -1.29 2.18
C VAL A 5 -1.28 -2.42 3.21
N ASP A 6 -0.44 -2.37 4.23
CA ASP A 6 -0.52 -3.24 5.42
C ASP A 6 -1.48 -2.57 6.43
N CYS A 7 -2.65 -3.18 6.63
CA CYS A 7 -3.66 -2.72 7.58
C CYS A 7 -3.53 -3.48 8.90
N GLY A 8 -2.62 -3.01 9.76
CA GLY A 8 -2.37 -3.51 11.11
C GLY A 8 -3.35 -2.98 12.17
N SER A 9 -3.36 -3.64 13.33
CA SER A 9 -4.20 -3.25 14.47
C SER A 9 -3.83 -1.88 15.04
N SER A 10 -2.54 -1.52 15.04
CA SER A 10 -2.04 -0.24 15.59
C SER A 10 -1.90 0.85 14.53
N GLY A 11 -2.28 0.61 13.28
CA GLY A 11 -2.14 1.56 12.18
C GLY A 11 -2.00 0.89 10.83
N SER A 12 -2.17 1.69 9.78
CA SER A 12 -1.98 1.26 8.40
C SER A 12 -0.72 1.87 7.79
N ARG A 13 -0.02 1.10 6.96
CA ARG A 13 1.22 1.54 6.28
C ARG A 13 1.14 1.26 4.79
N VAL A 14 1.50 2.24 3.98
CA VAL A 14 1.69 2.03 2.53
C VAL A 14 3.16 1.86 2.21
N PHE A 15 3.44 0.88 1.35
CA PHE A 15 4.74 0.62 0.77
C PHE A 15 4.60 0.72 -0.75
N VAL A 16 5.51 1.47 -1.38
CA VAL A 16 5.61 1.51 -2.83
C VAL A 16 6.86 0.75 -3.27
N TYR A 17 6.67 -0.15 -4.22
CA TYR A 17 7.73 -0.96 -4.82
C TYR A 17 7.88 -0.62 -6.30
N SER A 18 9.09 -0.79 -6.81
CA SER A 18 9.42 -0.68 -8.23
C SER A 18 10.34 -1.82 -8.64
N TRP A 19 10.34 -2.13 -9.92
CA TRP A 19 11.23 -3.11 -10.53
C TRP A 19 11.53 -2.66 -11.96
N PRO A 20 12.72 -2.97 -12.49
CA PRO A 20 13.03 -2.76 -13.90
C PRO A 20 12.22 -3.70 -14.79
N ARG A 21 12.34 -3.53 -16.10
CA ARG A 21 11.79 -4.49 -17.07
C ARG A 21 12.40 -5.88 -16.81
N HIS A 22 11.55 -6.90 -16.80
CA HIS A 22 12.00 -8.28 -16.69
C HIS A 22 12.94 -8.64 -17.85
N THR A 23 13.97 -9.45 -17.59
CA THR A 23 14.98 -9.84 -18.59
C THR A 23 14.41 -10.74 -19.69
N GLY A 24 13.26 -11.37 -19.44
CA GLY A 24 12.65 -12.38 -20.31
C GLY A 24 13.11 -13.80 -20.00
N ASN A 25 14.08 -13.98 -19.09
CA ASN A 25 14.51 -15.31 -18.66
C ASN A 25 13.46 -15.94 -17.73
N PRO A 26 12.81 -17.06 -18.11
CA PRO A 26 11.76 -17.68 -17.31
C PRO A 26 12.25 -18.24 -15.95
N ALA A 27 13.56 -18.43 -15.77
CA ALA A 27 14.14 -18.86 -14.50
C ALA A 27 14.33 -17.71 -13.49
N GLN A 28 14.07 -16.46 -13.89
CA GLN A 28 14.24 -15.28 -13.03
C GLN A 28 12.89 -14.76 -12.54
N LEU A 29 12.89 -14.26 -11.31
CA LEU A 29 11.77 -13.50 -10.76
C LEU A 29 11.95 -12.01 -11.04
N LEU A 30 10.92 -11.23 -10.76
CA LEU A 30 11.02 -9.77 -10.75
C LEU A 30 12.02 -9.31 -9.68
N ASP A 31 12.91 -8.40 -10.06
CA ASP A 31 13.80 -7.69 -9.14
C ASP A 31 13.03 -6.55 -8.44
N ILE A 32 12.17 -6.94 -7.49
CA ILE A 32 11.32 -6.02 -6.73
C ILE A 32 12.16 -5.32 -5.66
N ARG A 33 12.13 -3.99 -5.69
CA ARG A 33 12.83 -3.14 -4.73
C ARG A 33 11.87 -2.13 -4.12
N GLN A 34 12.16 -1.72 -2.88
CA GLN A 34 11.45 -0.60 -2.28
C GLN A 34 11.74 0.67 -3.07
N MET A 35 10.69 1.38 -3.49
CA MET A 35 10.84 2.63 -4.22
C MET A 35 11.49 3.68 -3.32
N ARG A 36 12.39 4.48 -3.89
CA ARG A 36 13.02 5.62 -3.21
C ARG A 36 12.55 6.94 -3.81
N ASP A 37 12.37 7.95 -2.97
CA ASP A 37 12.07 9.31 -3.38
C ASP A 37 13.32 10.01 -3.97
N LEU A 38 13.17 11.27 -4.38
CA LEU A 38 14.27 12.07 -4.94
C LEU A 38 15.44 12.28 -3.96
N GLN A 39 15.20 12.10 -2.66
CA GLN A 39 16.19 12.19 -1.60
C GLN A 39 16.77 10.81 -1.22
N GLY A 40 16.42 9.76 -1.97
CA GLY A 40 16.87 8.39 -1.71
C GLY A 40 16.17 7.72 -0.52
N ARG A 41 15.12 8.30 0.06
CA ARG A 41 14.39 7.73 1.19
C ARG A 41 13.32 6.75 0.71
N PRO A 42 13.03 5.67 1.47
CA PRO A 42 11.99 4.73 1.09
C PRO A 42 10.62 5.41 1.05
N VAL A 43 9.86 5.17 -0.02
CA VAL A 43 8.50 5.66 -0.17
C VAL A 43 7.57 4.82 0.69
N VAL A 44 7.44 5.23 1.95
CA VAL A 44 6.62 4.60 2.98
C VAL A 44 5.91 5.69 3.78
N LYS A 45 4.64 5.47 4.08
CA LYS A 45 3.87 6.33 4.97
C LYS A 45 3.00 5.50 5.90
N ARG A 46 2.92 5.92 7.17
CA ARG A 46 2.07 5.31 8.20
C ARG A 46 1.00 6.30 8.63
N ILE A 47 -0.19 5.77 8.94
CA ILE A 47 -1.26 6.48 9.66
C ILE A 47 -1.74 5.64 10.85
N THR A 48 -2.31 6.32 11.84
CA THR A 48 -2.87 5.74 13.07
C THR A 48 -4.20 6.43 13.38
N PRO A 49 -5.18 5.79 14.04
CA PRO A 49 -5.17 4.42 14.57
C PRO A 49 -5.28 3.34 13.48
N GLY A 50 -5.44 2.06 13.82
CA GLY A 50 -5.62 0.97 12.84
C GLY A 50 -6.99 0.93 12.18
N LEU A 51 -7.10 0.31 11.00
CA LEU A 51 -8.33 0.27 10.20
C LEU A 51 -9.52 -0.33 10.96
N SER A 52 -9.27 -1.32 11.82
CA SER A 52 -10.31 -2.01 12.61
C SER A 52 -11.02 -1.10 13.62
N THR A 53 -10.48 0.08 13.93
CA THR A 53 -11.16 1.07 14.78
C THR A 53 -12.42 1.65 14.12
N LEU A 54 -12.56 1.51 12.80
CA LEU A 54 -13.71 1.97 12.04
C LEU A 54 -14.82 0.91 11.94
N ALA A 55 -14.78 -0.14 12.75
CA ALA A 55 -15.75 -1.24 12.69
C ALA A 55 -17.21 -0.78 12.85
N SER A 56 -17.46 0.28 13.62
CA SER A 56 -18.79 0.87 13.78
C SER A 56 -19.22 1.74 12.58
N ASN A 57 -18.26 2.27 11.82
CA ASN A 57 -18.45 3.26 10.76
C ASN A 57 -17.64 2.87 9.50
N PRO A 58 -17.96 1.73 8.85
CA PRO A 58 -17.16 1.20 7.74
C PRO A 58 -17.05 2.13 6.53
N ASP A 59 -18.03 3.03 6.34
CA ASP A 59 -18.03 4.02 5.26
C ASP A 59 -16.84 4.99 5.35
N GLU A 60 -16.28 5.19 6.55
CA GLU A 60 -15.12 6.05 6.77
C GLU A 60 -13.79 5.39 6.36
N ALA A 61 -13.76 4.08 6.09
CA ALA A 61 -12.55 3.34 5.72
C ALA A 61 -11.85 3.94 4.48
N SER A 62 -12.65 4.37 3.50
CA SER A 62 -12.13 5.00 2.28
C SER A 62 -11.45 6.35 2.58
N ALA A 63 -12.07 7.17 3.43
CA ALA A 63 -11.50 8.45 3.85
C ALA A 63 -10.22 8.25 4.67
N TYR A 64 -10.20 7.25 5.54
CA TYR A 64 -9.04 6.88 6.34
C TYR A 64 -7.85 6.43 5.49
N LEU A 65 -8.04 5.64 4.44
CA LEU A 65 -6.95 5.18 3.56
C LEU A 65 -6.47 6.24 2.57
N LYS A 66 -7.30 7.25 2.26
CA LYS A 66 -7.00 8.29 1.27
C LYS A 66 -5.62 8.96 1.43
N PRO A 67 -5.14 9.34 2.63
CA PRO A 67 -3.83 9.96 2.80
C PRO A 67 -2.64 9.05 2.44
N LEU A 68 -2.84 7.72 2.50
CA LEU A 68 -1.85 6.73 2.06
C LEU A 68 -1.86 6.60 0.54
N LEU A 69 -3.04 6.50 -0.06
CA LEU A 69 -3.21 6.36 -1.50
C LEU A 69 -2.73 7.62 -2.25
N GLN A 70 -3.03 8.81 -1.72
CA GLN A 70 -2.53 10.07 -2.27
C GLN A 70 -1.02 10.19 -2.17
N TYR A 71 -0.42 9.72 -1.07
CA TYR A 71 1.04 9.69 -0.93
C TYR A 71 1.69 8.77 -1.96
N ALA A 72 1.17 7.56 -2.16
CA ALA A 72 1.66 6.67 -3.22
C ALA A 72 1.47 7.28 -4.62
N ALA A 73 0.29 7.85 -4.90
CA ALA A 73 -0.02 8.47 -6.19
C ALA A 73 0.87 9.68 -6.52
N TYR A 74 1.31 10.44 -5.50
CA TYR A 74 2.24 11.56 -5.65
C TYR A 74 3.62 11.09 -6.13
N HIS A 75 4.10 9.96 -5.64
CA HIS A 75 5.42 9.44 -6.01
C HIS A 75 5.44 8.67 -7.34
N ILE A 76 4.33 8.02 -7.71
CA ILE A 76 4.27 7.21 -8.93
C ILE A 76 3.89 8.10 -10.13
N PRO A 77 4.61 8.02 -11.27
CA PRO A 77 4.26 8.75 -12.48
C PRO A 77 2.82 8.49 -12.92
N ARG A 78 2.08 9.55 -13.26
CA ARG A 78 0.64 9.49 -13.56
C ARG A 78 0.28 8.53 -14.70
N ASN A 79 1.13 8.45 -15.71
CA ASN A 79 0.97 7.51 -16.83
C ASN A 79 1.11 6.03 -16.42
N LYS A 80 1.73 5.75 -15.27
CA LYS A 80 1.90 4.39 -14.74
C LYS A 80 0.81 3.98 -13.75
N HIS A 81 -0.09 4.88 -13.36
CA HIS A 81 -1.16 4.58 -12.40
C HIS A 81 -2.04 3.42 -12.88
N LYS A 82 -2.43 3.39 -14.16
CA LYS A 82 -3.28 2.33 -14.73
C LYS A 82 -2.63 0.93 -14.75
N GLU A 83 -1.29 0.88 -14.74
CA GLU A 83 -0.50 -0.36 -14.76
C GLU A 83 -0.03 -0.77 -13.34
N THR A 84 -0.30 0.06 -12.34
CA THR A 84 0.21 -0.15 -10.98
C THR A 84 -0.82 -0.90 -10.15
N PRO A 85 -0.61 -2.18 -9.81
CA PRO A 85 -1.51 -2.90 -8.91
C PRO A 85 -1.45 -2.32 -7.49
N LEU A 86 -2.61 -2.30 -6.84
CA LEU A 86 -2.81 -1.91 -5.44
C LEU A 86 -3.35 -3.11 -4.67
N TYR A 87 -2.63 -3.50 -3.62
CA TYR A 87 -3.06 -4.53 -2.68
C TYR A 87 -3.29 -3.89 -1.32
N ILE A 88 -4.46 -4.11 -0.73
CA ILE A 88 -4.79 -3.69 0.64
C ILE A 88 -5.01 -4.98 1.44
N LEU A 89 -4.09 -5.26 2.36
CA LEU A 89 -4.03 -6.53 3.08
C LEU A 89 -4.17 -6.27 4.57
N ALA A 90 -5.27 -6.74 5.15
CA ALA A 90 -5.55 -6.59 6.56
C ALA A 90 -5.02 -7.76 7.39
N THR A 91 -4.61 -7.46 8.62
CA THR A 91 -4.04 -8.45 9.54
C THR A 91 -4.91 -8.61 10.81
N ALA A 92 -4.29 -8.81 11.97
CA ALA A 92 -4.97 -9.26 13.20
C ALA A 92 -6.16 -8.39 13.59
N GLY A 93 -6.08 -7.06 13.46
CA GLY A 93 -7.16 -6.15 13.89
C GLY A 93 -8.49 -6.41 13.19
N MET A 94 -8.47 -6.70 11.88
CA MET A 94 -9.68 -6.97 11.11
C MET A 94 -10.23 -8.38 11.35
N ARG A 95 -9.37 -9.36 11.67
CA ARG A 95 -9.80 -10.75 11.96
C ARG A 95 -10.63 -10.88 13.24
N MET A 96 -10.49 -9.92 14.16
CA MET A 96 -11.23 -9.90 15.43
C MET A 96 -12.62 -9.27 15.31
N LEU A 97 -12.96 -8.70 14.15
CA LEU A 97 -14.28 -8.15 13.92
C LEU A 97 -15.27 -9.29 13.68
N SER A 98 -16.45 -9.20 14.30
CA SER A 98 -17.55 -10.13 14.00
C SER A 98 -18.08 -9.89 12.58
N GLU A 99 -18.34 -10.98 11.85
CA GLU A 99 -19.11 -10.90 10.61
C GLU A 99 -20.52 -10.37 10.93
N ARG A 100 -21.05 -9.54 10.03
CA ARG A 100 -22.44 -9.07 10.07
C ARG A 100 -23.24 -9.75 8.98
#